data_AF-A0A3D5JZZ8-F1
#
_entry.id   AF-A0A3D5JZZ8-F1
#
_cell.length_a   1.000
_cell.length_b   1.000
_cell.length_c   1.000
_cell.angle_alpha   90.00
_cell.angle_beta   90.00
_cell.angle_gamma   90.00
#
_symmetry.space_group_name_H-M   'P 1'
#
loop_
_entity.id
_entity.type
_entity.pdbx_description
1 polymer ?
#
loop_
_entity_poly.entity_id
_entity_poly.type
_entity_poly.pdbx_seq_one_letter_code
_entity_poly.pdbx_strand_id
1 'polypeptide(L)'
;MDLNSGIVKTIAGNGKRGIPKDGTKATEAPLVDPRAVCSNEAGNVYLLERGGNALRVIRPDGKIYTVAGNRQKGSADGIRSAARFSGPKHICTDPAGNVFVADDVNH
;
A
#
# COMPACT_ATOMS: atom_id res chain seq x y z
N MET A 1 -8.10 9.16 -11.69
CA MET A 1 -8.60 9.74 -12.95
C MET A 1 -8.98 11.16 -12.62
N ASP A 2 -8.51 12.13 -13.40
CA ASP A 2 -9.09 13.46 -13.36
C ASP A 2 -10.46 13.39 -14.04
N LEU A 3 -11.52 13.67 -13.27
CA LEU A 3 -12.91 13.53 -13.75
C LEU A 3 -13.31 14.65 -14.71
N ASN A 4 -12.58 15.76 -14.75
CA ASN A 4 -12.83 16.87 -15.66
C ASN A 4 -12.15 16.63 -17.02
N SER A 5 -10.91 16.15 -17.01
CA SER A 5 -10.13 15.91 -18.24
C SER A 5 -10.22 14.47 -18.77
N GLY A 6 -10.71 13.53 -17.96
CA GLY A 6 -10.72 12.10 -18.29
C GLY A 6 -9.34 11.43 -18.22
N ILE A 7 -8.28 12.16 -17.83
CA ILE A 7 -6.92 11.63 -17.83
C ILE A 7 -6.74 10.60 -16.71
N VAL A 8 -6.27 9.41 -17.08
CA VAL A 8 -5.82 8.37 -16.16
C VAL A 8 -4.29 8.37 -16.12
N LYS A 9 -3.72 8.41 -14.91
CA LYS A 9 -2.28 8.38 -14.70
C LYS A 9 -1.91 7.26 -13.73
N THR A 10 -0.92 6.46 -14.11
CA THR A 10 -0.31 5.49 -13.21
C THR A 10 0.55 6.22 -12.17
N ILE A 11 0.32 5.94 -10.89
CA ILE A 11 1.08 6.52 -9.78
C ILE A 11 2.02 5.51 -9.11
N ALA A 12 1.79 4.21 -9.30
CA ALA A 12 2.63 3.13 -8.78
C ALA A 12 2.52 1.88 -9.65
N GLY A 13 3.58 1.07 -9.67
CA GLY A 13 3.62 -0.19 -10.39
C GLY A 13 4.26 -0.07 -11.77
N ASN A 14 5.03 -1.11 -12.14
CA ASN A 14 5.71 -1.23 -13.44
C ASN A 14 5.23 -2.45 -14.26
N GLY A 15 4.10 -3.06 -13.87
CA GLY A 15 3.54 -4.25 -14.51
C GLY A 15 4.22 -5.58 -14.14
N LYS A 16 5.30 -5.57 -13.35
CA LYS A 16 6.00 -6.79 -12.90
C LYS A 16 5.65 -7.12 -11.45
N ARG A 17 5.56 -8.42 -11.15
CA ARG A 17 5.44 -8.90 -9.78
C ARG A 17 6.78 -8.82 -9.06
N GLY A 18 6.83 -8.16 -7.91
CA GLY A 18 8.06 -8.04 -7.12
C GLY A 18 7.92 -7.08 -5.94
N ILE A 19 8.92 -7.09 -5.06
CA ILE A 19 8.93 -6.22 -3.88
C ILE A 19 9.53 -4.87 -4.28
N PRO A 20 8.83 -3.75 -4.04
CA PRO A 20 9.40 -2.43 -4.27
C PRO A 20 10.59 -2.20 -3.34
N LYS A 21 11.65 -1.55 -3.85
CA LYS A 21 12.74 -1.04 -3.00
C LYS A 21 12.31 0.32 -2.46
N ASP A 22 12.35 0.47 -1.14
CA ASP A 22 11.99 1.73 -0.50
C ASP A 22 12.81 2.91 -1.04
N GLY A 23 12.11 4.02 -1.33
CA GLY A 23 12.69 5.24 -1.88
C GLY A 23 12.86 5.26 -3.40
N THR A 24 12.52 4.19 -4.13
CA THR A 24 12.47 4.26 -5.60
C THR A 24 11.21 4.97 -6.08
N LYS A 25 11.24 5.45 -7.33
CA LYS A 25 10.07 6.04 -7.98
C LYS A 25 8.95 5.00 -8.06
N ALA A 26 7.77 5.36 -7.56
CA ALA A 26 6.66 4.42 -7.41
C ALA A 26 6.21 3.82 -8.75
N THR A 27 6.25 4.59 -9.85
CA THR A 27 5.89 4.13 -11.21
C THR A 27 6.88 3.16 -11.83
N GLU A 28 8.08 3.02 -11.24
CA GLU A 28 9.11 2.08 -11.69
C GLU A 28 9.20 0.86 -10.77
N ALA A 29 8.50 0.89 -9.64
CA ALA A 29 8.56 -0.16 -8.63
C ALA A 29 7.66 -1.35 -9.00
N PRO A 30 8.13 -2.60 -8.85
CA PRO A 30 7.25 -3.76 -8.94
C PRO A 30 6.34 -3.83 -7.72
N LEU A 31 5.18 -4.47 -7.88
CA LEU A 31 4.19 -4.66 -6.81
C LEU A 31 3.75 -6.13 -6.74
N VAL A 32 3.16 -6.54 -5.62
CA VAL A 32 2.67 -7.90 -5.37
C VAL A 32 1.17 -7.87 -5.07
N ASP A 33 0.34 -8.11 -6.10
CA ASP A 33 -1.12 -8.22 -5.95
C ASP A 33 -1.74 -7.02 -5.19
N PRO A 34 -1.58 -5.78 -5.72
CA PRO A 34 -2.17 -4.58 -5.12
C PRO A 34 -3.70 -4.70 -5.15
N ARG A 35 -4.34 -4.51 -3.98
CA ARG A 35 -5.76 -4.83 -3.78
C ARG A 35 -6.64 -3.64 -3.43
N ALA A 36 -6.14 -2.72 -2.61
CA ALA A 36 -6.88 -1.56 -2.15
C ALA A 36 -5.97 -0.35 -2.01
N VAL A 37 -6.55 0.85 -2.11
CA VAL A 37 -5.87 2.13 -1.94
C VAL A 37 -6.73 3.10 -1.15
N CYS A 38 -6.10 3.99 -0.39
CA CYS A 38 -6.72 5.17 0.22
C CYS A 38 -5.71 6.32 0.25
N SER A 39 -6.16 7.55 0.43
CA SER A 39 -5.29 8.72 0.56
C SER A 39 -5.56 9.48 1.84
N ASN A 40 -4.61 10.29 2.28
CA ASN A 40 -4.81 11.27 3.35
C ASN A 40 -4.69 12.71 2.84
N GLU A 41 -5.03 13.68 3.68
CA GLU A 41 -5.01 15.12 3.34
C GLU A 41 -3.59 15.63 3.03
N ALA A 42 -2.55 14.97 3.54
CA ALA A 42 -1.16 15.26 3.22
C ALA A 42 -0.74 14.77 1.82
N GLY A 43 -1.65 14.17 1.05
CA GLY A 43 -1.40 13.71 -0.32
C GLY A 43 -0.63 12.38 -0.41
N ASN A 44 -0.50 11.64 0.70
CA ASN A 44 0.03 10.28 0.64
C ASN A 44 -1.04 9.34 0.11
N VAL A 45 -0.65 8.39 -0.73
CA VAL A 45 -1.50 7.28 -1.17
C VAL A 45 -1.00 5.99 -0.56
N TYR A 46 -1.81 5.38 0.29
CA TYR A 46 -1.56 4.07 0.84
C TYR A 46 -2.06 3.01 -0.11
N LEU A 47 -1.27 1.95 -0.27
CA LEU A 47 -1.57 0.83 -1.16
C LEU A 47 -1.39 -0.46 -0.38
N LEU A 48 -2.43 -1.29 -0.37
CA LEU A 48 -2.43 -2.57 0.31
C LEU A 48 -2.16 -3.69 -0.70
N GLU A 49 -1.14 -4.49 -0.43
CA GLU A 49 -0.79 -5.67 -1.19
C GLU A 49 -1.37 -6.91 -0.51
N ARG A 50 -2.30 -7.60 -1.17
CA ARG A 50 -2.92 -8.82 -0.64
C ARG A 50 -1.94 -9.99 -0.70
N GLY A 51 -1.44 -10.31 -1.88
CA GLY A 51 -0.42 -11.34 -2.07
C GLY A 51 0.96 -10.96 -1.51
N GLY A 52 1.18 -9.66 -1.25
CA GLY A 52 2.38 -9.15 -0.59
C GLY A 52 2.29 -9.10 0.93
N ASN A 53 1.11 -9.28 1.54
CA ASN A 53 0.84 -9.03 2.98
C ASN A 53 1.59 -7.79 3.50
N ALA A 54 1.45 -6.67 2.78
CA ALA A 54 2.20 -5.45 3.05
C ALA A 54 1.36 -4.21 2.78
N LEU A 55 1.53 -3.20 3.63
CA LEU A 55 1.04 -1.84 3.43
C LEU A 55 2.19 -0.99 2.87
N ARG A 56 1.96 -0.39 1.70
CA ARG A 56 2.87 0.55 1.05
C ARG A 56 2.32 1.97 1.18
N VAL A 57 3.21 2.95 1.07
CA VAL A 57 2.85 4.36 0.90
C VAL A 57 3.59 4.96 -0.28
N ILE A 58 2.86 5.67 -1.13
CA ILE A 58 3.38 6.56 -2.15
C ILE A 58 3.29 7.97 -1.58
N ARG A 59 4.43 8.64 -1.47
CA ARG A 59 4.52 10.01 -0.97
C ARG A 59 4.33 11.04 -2.08
N PRO A 60 4.04 12.32 -1.76
CA PRO A 60 3.93 13.39 -2.76
C PRO A 60 5.18 13.59 -3.64
N ASP A 61 6.35 13.18 -3.17
CA ASP A 61 7.61 13.19 -3.96
C ASP A 61 7.68 12.06 -5.01
N GLY A 62 6.64 11.24 -5.13
CA GLY A 62 6.51 10.16 -6.10
C GLY A 62 7.28 8.89 -5.72
N LYS A 63 7.78 8.78 -4.48
CA LYS A 63 8.50 7.58 -4.01
C LYS A 63 7.61 6.63 -3.24
N ILE A 64 7.92 5.35 -3.33
CA ILE A 64 7.24 4.27 -2.60
C ILE A 64 8.04 3.81 -1.40
N TYR A 65 7.35 3.49 -0.30
CA TYR A 65 7.94 2.94 0.92
C TYR A 65 7.06 1.84 1.52
N THR A 66 7.67 0.98 2.32
CA THR A 66 6.97 -0.02 3.12
C THR A 66 6.59 0.56 4.47
N VAL A 67 5.29 0.56 4.78
CA VAL A 67 4.76 1.05 6.05
C VAL A 67 4.71 -0.07 7.07
N ALA A 68 4.10 -1.20 6.70
CA ALA A 68 3.89 -2.35 7.58
C ALA A 68 3.80 -3.67 6.81
N GLY A 69 3.99 -4.79 7.50
CA GLY A 69 3.95 -6.13 6.93
C GLY A 69 5.32 -6.60 6.43
N ASN A 70 5.57 -7.91 6.55
CA ASN A 70 6.82 -8.54 6.15
C ASN A 70 6.64 -9.67 5.12
N ARG A 71 5.47 -9.72 4.47
CA ARG A 71 5.08 -10.72 3.47
C ARG A 71 4.79 -12.12 4.00
N GLN A 72 5.07 -12.39 5.27
CA GLN A 72 4.65 -13.63 5.92
C GLN A 72 3.21 -13.48 6.39
N LYS A 73 2.39 -14.51 6.09
CA LYS A 73 1.04 -14.58 6.63
C LYS A 73 1.08 -14.77 8.15
N GLY A 74 0.17 -14.13 8.86
CA GLY A 74 0.00 -14.28 10.31
C GLY A 74 -0.68 -13.07 10.92
N SER A 75 -0.92 -13.11 12.23
CA SER A 75 -1.72 -12.16 13.00
C SER A 75 -0.92 -11.49 14.13
N ALA A 76 0.27 -10.98 13.80
CA ALA A 76 1.14 -10.34 14.78
C ALA A 76 1.01 -8.82 14.70
N ASP A 77 0.77 -8.17 15.83
CA ASP A 77 0.94 -6.73 15.97
C ASP A 77 2.42 -6.35 16.01
N GLY A 78 2.73 -5.11 15.61
CA GLY A 78 4.06 -4.57 15.76
C GLY A 78 4.36 -3.40 14.84
N ILE A 79 5.57 -2.86 14.97
CA ILE A 79 6.04 -1.74 14.16
C ILE A 79 6.61 -2.28 12.83
N ARG A 80 6.18 -1.69 11.71
CA ARG A 80 6.71 -1.98 10.37
C ARG A 80 6.66 -3.47 10.01
N SER A 81 7.81 -4.12 9.87
CA SER A 81 7.96 -5.52 9.49
C SER A 81 7.69 -6.51 10.63
N ALA A 82 7.51 -6.02 11.87
CA ALA A 82 7.04 -6.86 12.96
C ALA A 82 5.54 -7.20 12.80
N ALA A 83 4.76 -6.27 12.25
CA ALA A 83 3.36 -6.53 11.92
C ALA A 83 3.23 -7.60 10.83
N ARG A 84 2.22 -8.46 10.94
CA ARG A 84 1.88 -9.48 9.95
C ARG A 84 0.43 -9.35 9.54
N PHE A 85 0.17 -9.56 8.26
CA PHE A 85 -1.17 -9.62 7.70
C PHE A 85 -1.41 -10.99 7.08
N SER A 86 -2.67 -11.40 6.95
CA SER A 86 -3.07 -12.61 6.24
C SER A 86 -4.18 -12.28 5.23
N GLY A 87 -3.77 -12.06 3.98
CA GLY A 87 -4.69 -11.80 2.88
C GLY A 87 -5.55 -10.54 3.05
N PRO A 88 -4.96 -9.38 3.40
CA PRO A 88 -5.73 -8.17 3.68
C PRO A 88 -6.46 -7.68 2.43
N LYS A 89 -7.67 -7.12 2.60
CA LYS A 89 -8.57 -6.80 1.48
C LYS A 89 -8.95 -5.33 1.34
N HIS A 90 -8.96 -4.56 2.42
CA HIS A 90 -9.45 -3.20 2.41
C HIS A 90 -8.61 -2.30 3.32
N ILE A 91 -8.55 -1.00 3.00
CA ILE A 91 -7.92 0.02 3.84
C ILE A 91 -8.73 1.31 3.84
N CYS A 92 -8.70 2.02 4.97
CA CYS A 92 -9.18 3.41 5.06
C CYS A 92 -8.27 4.23 5.98
N THR A 93 -8.41 5.55 5.92
CA THR A 93 -7.68 6.53 6.73
C THR A 93 -8.65 7.32 7.60
N ASP A 94 -8.18 7.79 8.76
CA ASP A 94 -8.90 8.78 9.56
C ASP A 94 -8.25 10.18 9.45
N PRO A 95 -8.90 11.24 9.97
CA PRO A 95 -8.33 12.60 9.98
C PRO A 95 -7.06 12.74 10.83
N ALA A 96 -6.79 11.81 11.76
CA ALA A 96 -5.55 11.81 12.54
C ALA A 96 -4.37 11.20 11.76
N GLY A 97 -4.62 10.65 10.57
CA GLY A 97 -3.61 10.04 9.70
C GLY A 97 -3.35 8.57 10.00
N ASN A 98 -4.18 7.91 10.81
CA ASN A 98 -4.11 6.47 11.00
C ASN A 98 -4.59 5.74 9.73
N VAL A 99 -4.09 4.52 9.54
CA VAL A 99 -4.54 3.62 8.46
C VAL A 99 -5.11 2.36 9.08
N PHE A 100 -6.36 2.06 8.79
CA PHE A 100 -7.04 0.84 9.23
C PHE A 100 -6.99 -0.18 8.11
N VAL A 101 -6.69 -1.43 8.44
CA VAL A 101 -6.56 -2.54 7.49
C VAL A 101 -7.58 -3.61 7.85
N ALA A 102 -8.42 -4.02 6.88
CA ALA A 102 -9.27 -5.19 7.03
C ALA A 102 -8.49 -6.44 6.61
N ASP A 103 -8.06 -7.22 7.61
CA ASP A 103 -7.21 -8.38 7.44
C ASP A 103 -8.00 -9.69 7.38
N ASP A 104 -8.65 -9.91 6.23
CA ASP A 104 -9.73 -10.89 6.02
C ASP A 104 -9.46 -12.33 6.46
N VAL A 105 -8.23 -12.84 6.34
CA VAL A 105 -7.92 -14.24 6.68
C VAL A 105 -7.50 -14.39 8.15
N ASN A 106 -7.36 -13.28 8.89
CA ASN A 106 -7.16 -13.26 10.34
C ASN A 106 -8.47 -12.81 11.02
N HIS A 107 -9.43 -13.72 11.13
CA HIS A 107 -10.70 -13.52 11.85
C HIS A 107 -10.65 -14.09 13.26
#